data_AF-A0A1Y2BET6-F1
#
_entry.id   AF-A0A1Y2BET6-F1
#
_cell.length_a   1.000
_cell.length_b   1.000
_cell.length_c   1.000
_cell.angle_alpha   90.00
_cell.angle_beta   90.00
_cell.angle_gamma   90.00
#
_symmetry.space_group_name_H-M   'P 1'
#
loop_
_entity.id
_entity.type
_entity.pdbx_description
1 polymer ?
#
loop_
_entity_poly.entity_id
_entity_poly.type
_entity_poly.pdbx_seq_one_letter_code
_entity_poly.pdbx_strand_id
1 'polypeptide(L)'
;MSEANSGAIDPTTGSSGHPQTGEPFEHAPEDSHLRLDGKDGRTHANTVADAKRTEAIEKAVEEKKAELQHDPTLLAKSHGNEPSRGAVKDKELVEDDDETIRKMDEAKKQSAEAHKH
;
A
#
# COMPACT_ATOMS: atom_id res chain seq x y z
N MET A 1 -9.26 20.03 21.80
CA MET A 1 -8.66 19.21 20.75
C MET A 1 -8.47 20.14 19.56
N SER A 2 -7.23 20.35 19.11
CA SER A 2 -6.91 21.32 18.08
C SER A 2 -7.39 20.82 16.72
N GLU A 3 -8.39 21.47 16.15
CA GLU A 3 -8.76 21.33 14.75
C GLU A 3 -7.56 21.71 13.90
N ALA A 4 -6.95 20.72 13.25
CA ALA A 4 -5.84 20.94 12.34
C ALA A 4 -6.39 21.67 11.10
N ASN A 5 -6.29 23.00 11.10
CA ASN A 5 -6.48 23.82 9.92
C ASN A 5 -5.52 23.31 8.82
N SER A 6 -6.10 22.77 7.74
CA SER A 6 -5.41 22.21 6.57
C SER A 6 -5.23 23.24 5.43
N GLY A 7 -5.46 24.52 5.70
CA GLY A 7 -5.39 25.61 4.73
C GLY A 7 -4.03 26.32 4.68
N ALA A 8 -3.82 27.07 3.60
CA ALA A 8 -2.68 27.98 3.48
C ALA A 8 -2.78 29.08 4.55
N ILE A 9 -1.72 29.22 5.36
CA ILE A 9 -1.59 30.27 6.37
C ILE A 9 -1.01 31.50 5.67
N ASP A 10 -1.66 32.65 5.84
CA ASP A 10 -1.15 33.91 5.33
C ASP A 10 0.14 34.30 6.09
N PRO A 11 1.28 34.49 5.40
CA PRO A 11 2.57 34.78 6.04
C PRO A 11 2.61 36.16 6.73
N THR A 12 1.70 37.06 6.40
CA THR A 12 1.62 38.43 6.93
C THR A 12 0.72 38.53 8.14
N THR A 13 -0.42 37.82 8.15
CA THR A 13 -1.41 37.88 9.24
C THR A 13 -1.36 36.68 10.18
N GLY A 14 -0.68 35.59 9.80
CA GLY A 14 -0.60 34.35 10.58
C GLY A 14 -1.94 33.63 10.75
N SER A 15 -2.99 34.12 10.09
CA SER A 15 -4.34 33.57 10.13
C SER A 15 -4.56 32.62 8.95
N SER A 16 -5.39 31.60 9.16
CA SER A 16 -5.88 30.72 8.10
C SER A 16 -7.23 31.19 7.61
N GLY A 17 -7.35 31.42 6.31
CA GLY A 17 -8.58 31.89 5.69
C GLY A 17 -8.33 32.80 4.49
N HIS A 18 -9.40 33.28 3.89
CA HIS A 18 -9.33 34.15 2.73
C HIS A 18 -8.70 35.51 3.10
N PRO A 19 -7.59 35.93 2.47
CA PRO A 19 -6.76 37.05 2.94
C PRO A 19 -7.44 38.41 2.90
N GLN A 20 -8.48 38.59 2.08
CA GLN A 20 -9.21 39.86 2.00
C GLN A 20 -10.45 39.93 2.91
N THR A 21 -11.03 38.78 3.26
CA THR A 21 -12.30 38.71 4.01
C THR A 21 -12.12 38.17 5.42
N GLY A 22 -11.01 37.48 5.69
CA GLY A 22 -10.72 36.85 6.98
C GLY A 22 -11.57 35.62 7.28
N GLU A 23 -12.47 35.22 6.38
CA GLU A 23 -13.33 34.06 6.56
C GLU A 23 -12.57 32.74 6.30
N PRO A 24 -12.86 31.67 7.04
CA PRO A 24 -12.30 30.34 6.76
C PRO A 24 -12.65 29.87 5.35
N PHE A 25 -11.78 29.09 4.73
CA PHE A 25 -12.10 28.45 3.44
C PHE A 25 -13.22 27.42 3.60
N GLU A 26 -14.09 27.35 2.59
CA GLU A 26 -15.08 26.29 2.49
C GLU A 26 -14.37 24.93 2.42
N HIS A 27 -14.78 24.03 3.28
CA HIS A 27 -14.31 22.65 3.33
C HIS A 27 -15.28 21.79 2.54
N ALA A 28 -14.75 20.84 1.78
CA ALA A 28 -15.58 19.87 1.09
C ALA A 28 -16.41 19.09 2.12
N PRO A 29 -17.71 18.85 1.87
CA PRO A 29 -18.53 18.05 2.76
C PRO A 29 -17.96 16.63 2.89
N GLU A 30 -18.27 15.96 4.00
CA GLU A 30 -17.96 14.53 4.18
C GLU A 30 -18.45 13.74 2.95
N ASP A 31 -17.68 12.72 2.56
CA ASP A 31 -18.01 11.84 1.43
C ASP A 31 -18.03 12.47 0.02
N SER A 32 -17.49 13.70 -0.15
CA SER A 32 -17.35 14.35 -1.47
C SER A 32 -16.52 13.55 -2.50
N HIS A 33 -15.79 12.54 -2.05
CA HIS A 33 -14.96 11.67 -2.90
C HIS A 33 -15.57 10.29 -3.14
N LEU A 34 -16.82 10.04 -2.73
CA LEU A 34 -17.48 8.78 -2.98
C LEU A 34 -17.59 8.50 -4.48
N ARG A 35 -17.14 7.31 -4.87
CA ARG A 35 -17.25 6.83 -6.26
C ARG A 35 -18.70 6.59 -6.68
N LEU A 36 -19.64 6.54 -5.74
CA LEU A 36 -21.07 6.34 -5.95
C LEU A 36 -21.86 7.60 -5.53
N ASP A 37 -21.39 8.78 -5.93
CA ASP A 37 -22.12 10.01 -5.70
C ASP A 37 -23.42 10.03 -6.53
N GLY A 38 -24.56 10.26 -5.88
CA GLY A 38 -25.86 10.38 -6.53
C GLY A 38 -26.01 11.65 -7.38
N LYS A 39 -25.14 12.65 -7.17
CA LYS A 39 -25.04 13.85 -8.00
C LYS A 39 -24.12 13.67 -9.22
N ASP A 40 -23.48 12.51 -9.34
CA ASP A 40 -22.63 12.20 -10.47
C ASP A 40 -23.46 12.03 -11.76
N GLY A 41 -23.03 12.67 -12.83
CA GLY A 41 -23.65 12.58 -14.16
C GLY A 41 -23.32 11.28 -14.91
N ARG A 42 -22.53 10.36 -14.32
CA ARG A 42 -22.23 9.05 -14.93
C ARG A 42 -23.49 8.19 -15.08
N THR A 43 -23.63 7.57 -16.25
CA THR A 43 -24.68 6.58 -16.48
C THR A 43 -24.41 5.32 -15.65
N HIS A 44 -25.46 4.56 -15.33
CA HIS A 44 -25.32 3.33 -14.54
C HIS A 44 -24.36 2.32 -15.21
N ALA A 45 -24.39 2.25 -16.54
CA ALA A 45 -23.45 1.41 -17.31
C ALA A 45 -21.99 1.85 -17.09
N ASN A 46 -21.72 3.15 -17.08
CA ASN A 46 -20.38 3.68 -16.83
C ASN A 46 -19.91 3.42 -15.40
N THR A 47 -20.80 3.57 -14.41
CA THR A 47 -20.50 3.26 -13.01
C THR A 47 -20.15 1.79 -12.82
N VAL A 48 -20.89 0.88 -13.45
CA VAL A 48 -20.60 -0.57 -13.40
C VAL A 48 -19.28 -0.90 -14.11
N ALA A 49 -19.01 -0.29 -15.26
CA ALA A 49 -17.76 -0.50 -15.98
C ALA A 49 -16.55 -0.01 -15.18
N ASP A 50 -16.67 1.15 -14.53
CA ASP A 50 -15.67 1.71 -13.64
C ASP A 50 -15.43 0.82 -12.41
N ALA A 51 -16.49 0.31 -11.77
CA ALA A 51 -16.37 -0.63 -10.65
C ALA A 51 -15.60 -1.91 -11.04
N LYS A 52 -15.93 -2.52 -12.19
CA LYS A 52 -15.22 -3.71 -12.69
C LYS A 52 -13.75 -3.43 -13.00
N ARG A 53 -13.46 -2.25 -13.55
CA ARG A 53 -12.08 -1.83 -13.82
C ARG A 53 -11.30 -1.68 -12.51
N THR A 54 -11.89 -1.08 -11.49
CA THR A 54 -11.27 -0.91 -10.17
C THR A 54 -11.00 -2.27 -9.53
N GLU A 55 -11.98 -3.16 -9.50
CA GLU A 55 -11.85 -4.51 -8.94
C GLU A 55 -10.70 -5.29 -9.62
N ALA A 56 -10.60 -5.22 -10.96
CA ALA A 56 -9.52 -5.86 -11.69
C ALA A 56 -8.13 -5.29 -11.35
N ILE A 57 -8.04 -3.97 -11.17
CA ILE A 57 -6.79 -3.31 -10.77
C ILE A 57 -6.42 -3.69 -9.33
N GLU A 58 -7.38 -3.65 -8.41
CA GLU A 58 -7.17 -4.01 -7.00
C GLU A 58 -6.68 -5.45 -6.88
N LYS A 59 -7.32 -6.38 -7.58
CA LYS A 59 -6.90 -7.78 -7.62
C LYS A 59 -5.48 -7.94 -8.16
N ALA A 60 -5.14 -7.27 -9.27
CA ALA A 60 -3.80 -7.32 -9.83
C ALA A 60 -2.74 -6.70 -8.90
N VAL A 61 -3.11 -5.67 -8.14
CA VAL A 61 -2.23 -5.06 -7.13
C VAL A 61 -2.05 -6.00 -5.94
N GLU A 62 -3.09 -6.70 -5.51
CA GLU A 62 -3.03 -7.65 -4.40
C GLU A 62 -2.15 -8.87 -4.74
N GLU A 63 -2.30 -9.41 -5.95
CA GLU A 63 -1.42 -10.47 -6.47
C GLU A 63 0.06 -10.02 -6.47
N LYS A 64 0.35 -8.82 -6.98
CA LYS A 64 1.70 -8.25 -6.94
C LYS A 64 2.20 -7.97 -5.54
N LYS A 65 1.31 -7.57 -4.62
CA LYS A 65 1.66 -7.28 -3.23
C LYS A 65 2.13 -8.54 -2.52
N ALA A 66 1.51 -9.69 -2.78
CA ALA A 66 1.96 -10.96 -2.23
C ALA A 66 3.39 -11.32 -2.68
N GLU A 67 3.71 -11.12 -3.97
CA GLU A 67 5.07 -11.34 -4.50
C GLU A 67 6.08 -10.35 -3.89
N LEU A 68 5.70 -9.08 -3.75
CA LEU A 68 6.52 -8.02 -3.14
C LEU A 68 6.75 -8.21 -1.64
N GLN A 69 5.85 -8.90 -0.94
CA GLN A 69 6.02 -9.23 0.48
C GLN A 69 7.09 -10.29 0.72
N HIS A 70 7.31 -11.19 -0.24
CA HIS A 70 8.28 -12.27 -0.10
C HIS A 70 9.71 -11.80 -0.38
N ASP A 71 9.93 -10.99 -1.43
CA ASP A 71 11.27 -10.48 -1.75
C ASP A 71 11.29 -8.93 -1.67
N PRO A 72 11.91 -8.37 -0.62
CA PRO A 72 11.96 -6.93 -0.41
C PRO A 72 12.79 -6.19 -1.47
N THR A 73 13.60 -6.89 -2.27
CA THR A 73 14.41 -6.30 -3.35
C THR A 73 13.65 -6.14 -4.66
N LEU A 74 12.51 -6.82 -4.84
CA LEU A 74 11.77 -6.81 -6.10
C LEU A 74 11.16 -5.45 -6.41
N LEU A 75 10.73 -4.70 -5.40
CA LEU A 75 10.12 -3.38 -5.62
C LEU A 75 11.12 -2.44 -6.31
N ALA A 76 12.33 -2.32 -5.75
CA ALA A 76 13.38 -1.48 -6.31
C ALA A 76 13.73 -1.92 -7.74
N LYS A 77 13.93 -3.22 -7.96
CA LYS A 77 14.23 -3.79 -9.29
C LYS A 77 13.12 -3.53 -10.31
N SER A 78 11.86 -3.68 -9.92
CA SER A 78 10.70 -3.43 -10.80
C SER A 78 10.61 -1.97 -11.26
N HIS A 79 11.09 -1.04 -10.42
CA HIS A 79 11.16 0.38 -10.72
C HIS A 79 12.49 0.80 -11.39
N GLY A 80 13.40 -0.15 -11.67
CA GLY A 80 14.70 0.11 -12.28
C GLY A 80 15.73 0.74 -11.33
N ASN A 81 15.47 0.69 -10.02
CA ASN A 81 16.33 1.25 -8.98
C ASN A 81 17.17 0.15 -8.34
N GLU A 82 18.31 0.55 -7.76
CA GLU A 82 19.11 -0.34 -6.92
C GLU A 82 18.39 -0.59 -5.58
N PRO A 83 18.28 -1.84 -5.11
CA PRO A 83 17.68 -2.14 -3.81
C PRO A 83 18.50 -1.53 -2.66
N SER A 84 17.81 -1.14 -1.60
CA SER A 84 18.48 -0.56 -0.43
C SER A 84 19.34 -1.62 0.28
N ARG A 85 20.39 -1.17 0.98
CA ARG A 85 21.25 -2.07 1.78
C ARG A 85 20.47 -2.87 2.83
N GLY A 86 19.37 -2.34 3.33
CA GLY A 86 18.47 -3.05 4.25
C GLY A 86 17.75 -4.18 3.54
N ALA A 87 17.08 -3.88 2.43
CA ALA A 87 16.34 -4.88 1.65
C ALA A 87 17.22 -6.03 1.15
N VAL A 88 18.49 -5.76 0.82
CA VAL A 88 19.46 -6.81 0.45
C VAL A 88 19.74 -7.75 1.62
N LYS A 89 19.95 -7.21 2.83
CA LYS A 89 20.19 -8.01 4.04
C LYS A 89 18.96 -8.79 4.48
N ASP A 90 17.78 -8.18 4.39
CA ASP A 90 16.53 -8.86 4.72
C ASP A 90 16.32 -10.06 3.79
N LYS A 91 16.67 -9.94 2.51
CA LYS A 91 16.67 -11.06 1.57
C LYS A 91 17.68 -12.15 1.94
N GLU A 92 18.91 -11.77 2.28
CA GLU A 92 19.96 -12.71 2.71
C GLU A 92 19.53 -13.50 3.96
N LEU A 93 18.92 -12.83 4.94
CA LEU A 93 18.39 -13.47 6.15
C LEU A 93 17.27 -14.47 5.83
N VAL A 94 16.35 -14.12 4.95
CA VAL A 94 15.27 -15.03 4.51
C VAL A 94 15.84 -16.26 3.79
N GLU A 95 16.85 -16.08 2.94
CA GLU A 95 17.50 -17.18 2.23
C GLU A 95 18.26 -18.12 3.20
N ASP A 96 18.99 -17.56 4.16
CA ASP A 96 19.69 -18.34 5.19
C ASP A 96 18.71 -19.12 6.08
N ASP A 97 17.61 -18.48 6.53
CA ASP A 97 16.58 -19.12 7.34
C ASP A 97 15.92 -20.29 6.57
N ASP A 98 15.56 -20.09 5.30
CA ASP A 98 14.98 -21.14 4.46
C ASP A 98 15.93 -22.34 4.28
N GLU A 99 17.22 -22.10 4.11
CA GLU A 99 18.21 -23.18 4.02
C GLU A 99 18.32 -23.98 5.32
N THR A 100 18.32 -23.31 6.47
CA THR A 100 18.40 -23.99 7.77
C THR A 100 17.16 -24.83 8.01
N ILE A 101 15.97 -24.31 7.69
CA ILE A 101 14.70 -25.04 7.79
C ILE A 101 14.73 -26.30 6.90
N ARG A 102 15.19 -26.19 5.65
CA ARG A 102 15.33 -27.34 4.74
C ARG A 102 16.23 -28.42 5.31
N LYS A 103 17.42 -28.06 5.81
CA LYS A 103 18.36 -29.00 6.44
C LYS A 103 17.74 -29.69 7.67
N MET A 104 17.00 -28.93 8.49
CA MET A 104 16.31 -29.48 9.66
C MET A 104 15.18 -30.45 9.28
N ASP A 105 14.41 -30.13 8.24
CA ASP A 105 13.32 -31.00 7.77
C ASP A 105 13.84 -32.28 7.12
N GLU A 106 14.95 -32.21 6.39
CA GLU A 106 15.65 -33.40 5.87
C GLU A 106 16.15 -34.30 7.01
N ALA A 107 16.79 -33.72 8.03
CA ALA A 107 17.25 -34.46 9.20
C ALA A 107 16.08 -35.13 9.97
N LYS A 108 14.93 -34.44 10.09
CA LYS A 108 13.71 -35.04 10.68
C LYS A 108 13.15 -36.19 9.85
N LYS A 109 13.17 -36.09 8.52
CA LYS A 109 12.72 -37.17 7.64
C LYS A 109 13.63 -38.40 7.76
N GLN A 110 14.94 -38.19 7.77
CA GLN A 110 15.93 -39.25 7.93
C GLN A 110 15.79 -39.95 9.30
N SER A 111 15.58 -39.20 10.38
CA SER A 111 15.38 -39.79 11.71
C SER A 111 14.07 -40.59 11.80
N ALA A 112 12.99 -40.10 11.19
CA ALA A 112 11.72 -40.82 11.13
C ALA A 112 11.82 -42.12 10.31
N GLU A 113 12.63 -42.14 9.26
CA GLU A 113 12.88 -43.33 8.45
C GLU A 113 13.76 -44.34 9.18
N ALA A 114 14.81 -43.89 9.88
CA ALA A 114 15.66 -44.73 10.70
C ALA A 114 14.89 -45.40 11.87
N HIS A 115 13.89 -44.71 12.43
CA HIS A 115 13.09 -45.22 13.55
C HIS A 115 11.96 -46.19 13.14
N LYS A 116 11.75 -46.40 11.83
CA LYS A 116 10.80 -47.38 11.27
C LYS A 116 11.38 -48.78 11.09
N HIS A 117 12.70 -48.93 11.15
CA HIS A 117 13.42 -50.20 11.09
C HIS A 117 13.68 -50.76 12.49
#